data_AF-A0A3N7GIV9-F1
#
_entry.id   AF-A0A3N7GIV9-F1
#
_cell.length_a   1.000
_cell.length_b   1.000
_cell.length_c   1.000
_cell.angle_alpha   90.00
_cell.angle_beta   90.00
_cell.angle_gamma   90.00
#
_symmetry.space_group_name_H-M   'P 1'
#
loop_
_entity.id
_entity.type
_entity.pdbx_description
1 polymer ?
#
loop_
_entity_poly.entity_id
_entity_poly.type
_entity_poly.pdbx_seq_one_letter_code
_entity_poly.pdbx_strand_id
1 'polypeptide(L)'
;MVDSNLNKEHLVTVVSEDHETPCWGCGLRLPHPPNAPVFKCGWCGAITDKYESKCDHKNYWWRHVRDRCFVCVLIGFILFVICGGVWAVYPVIFSISFFCGIFHLTITGILSITTVLLFTLTALRSAGTPPLIEWGGYPAVGKKQLENYTFCHYCSKPKSPRTHHCRTCGICVLDMDHHCPFIGNCVGAANHQHFIAFLISVLVSTMMLLLH
;
A
#
# COMPACT_ATOMS: atom_id res chain seq x y z
N MET A 1 -61.65 22.86 38.11
CA MET A 1 -60.84 22.34 39.22
C MET A 1 -60.39 20.95 38.77
N VAL A 2 -59.35 20.88 37.92
CA VAL A 2 -57.90 20.76 38.25
C VAL A 2 -57.57 19.27 38.45
N ASP A 3 -57.13 18.58 37.38
CA ASP A 3 -55.75 18.15 37.06
C ASP A 3 -55.35 16.87 37.80
N SER A 4 -54.77 15.82 37.20
CA SER A 4 -53.49 15.81 36.46
C SER A 4 -53.25 14.34 36.05
N ASN A 5 -53.09 13.96 34.78
CA ASN A 5 -51.84 13.99 33.99
C ASN A 5 -50.55 13.47 34.66
N LEU A 6 -50.59 12.89 35.86
CA LEU A 6 -49.39 12.48 36.61
C LEU A 6 -49.16 10.96 36.63
N ASN A 7 -49.10 10.32 35.46
CA ASN A 7 -48.54 8.96 35.36
C ASN A 7 -47.86 8.67 34.00
N LYS A 8 -47.68 9.70 33.17
CA LYS A 8 -46.86 9.61 31.94
C LYS A 8 -45.40 10.03 32.16
N GLU A 9 -45.04 10.46 33.38
CA GLU A 9 -43.71 11.02 33.68
C GLU A 9 -42.73 10.03 34.33
N HIS A 10 -43.17 8.81 34.65
CA HIS A 10 -42.32 7.78 35.26
C HIS A 10 -41.93 6.64 34.30
N LEU A 11 -42.03 6.90 32.99
CA LEU A 11 -41.44 6.07 31.94
C LEU A 11 -40.42 6.88 31.11
N VAL A 12 -39.69 7.78 31.78
CA VAL A 12 -38.63 8.60 31.18
C VAL A 12 -37.37 8.51 32.05
N THR A 13 -36.92 7.32 32.43
CA THR A 13 -35.59 7.13 33.05
C THR A 13 -35.06 5.71 32.89
N VAL A 14 -35.32 5.05 31.76
CA VAL A 14 -34.30 4.16 31.19
C VAL A 14 -33.81 4.86 29.94
N VAL A 15 -33.09 5.97 30.18
CA VAL A 15 -32.15 6.52 29.22
C VAL A 15 -31.23 5.35 28.88
N SER A 16 -31.41 4.81 27.68
CA SER A 16 -30.40 3.98 27.02
C SER A 16 -29.06 4.63 27.27
N GLU A 17 -28.12 3.93 27.90
CA GLU A 17 -26.74 4.41 28.02
C GLU A 17 -26.27 4.82 26.62
N ASP A 18 -26.28 6.14 26.37
CA ASP A 18 -25.76 6.72 25.16
C ASP A 18 -24.26 6.41 25.19
N HIS A 19 -23.84 5.40 24.42
CA HIS A 19 -22.45 4.98 24.34
C HIS A 19 -21.67 6.08 23.60
N GLU A 20 -21.30 7.12 24.33
CA GLU A 20 -20.46 8.20 23.84
C GLU A 20 -19.04 7.68 23.63
N THR A 21 -18.69 7.37 22.39
CA THR A 21 -17.31 7.02 22.04
C THR A 21 -16.53 8.27 21.63
N PRO A 22 -15.31 8.48 22.13
CA PRO A 22 -14.47 9.58 21.67
C PRO A 22 -14.08 9.37 20.20
N CYS A 23 -14.17 10.43 19.40
CA CYS A 23 -13.63 10.41 18.05
C CYS A 23 -12.11 10.19 18.10
N TRP A 24 -11.61 9.14 17.43
CA TRP A 24 -10.16 8.91 17.36
C TRP A 24 -9.42 10.13 16.78
N GLY A 25 -10.05 10.87 15.86
CA GLY A 25 -9.45 12.03 15.21
C GLY A 25 -9.25 13.24 16.14
N CYS A 26 -10.34 13.81 16.67
CA CYS A 26 -10.28 15.05 17.48
C CYS A 26 -10.52 14.87 18.97
N GLY A 27 -10.81 13.66 19.45
CA GLY A 27 -11.08 13.38 20.87
C GLY A 27 -12.45 13.82 21.39
N LEU A 28 -13.27 14.52 20.58
CA LEU A 28 -14.63 14.90 20.97
C LEU A 28 -15.49 13.65 21.21
N ARG A 29 -16.19 13.61 22.35
CA ARG A 29 -17.23 12.60 22.62
C ARG A 29 -18.43 12.90 21.76
N LEU A 30 -18.89 11.89 21.03
CA LEU A 30 -20.01 12.01 20.10
C LEU A 30 -21.03 10.92 20.41
N PRO A 31 -22.34 11.23 20.36
CA PRO A 31 -23.38 10.22 20.50
C PRO A 31 -23.26 9.25 19.33
N HIS A 32 -22.88 8.01 19.62
CA HIS A 32 -22.64 7.00 18.60
C HIS A 32 -23.91 6.16 18.39
N PRO A 33 -24.52 6.14 17.19
CA PRO A 33 -25.67 5.30 16.96
C PRO A 33 -25.27 3.82 17.10
N PRO A 34 -25.93 3.01 17.94
CA PRO A 34 -25.57 1.61 18.14
C PRO A 34 -25.66 0.78 16.85
N ASN A 35 -26.44 1.22 15.86
CA ASN A 35 -26.71 0.48 14.64
C ASN A 35 -25.99 0.99 13.37
N ALA A 36 -25.13 2.02 13.48
CA ALA A 36 -24.37 2.53 12.33
C ALA A 36 -22.99 1.82 12.24
N PRO A 37 -22.68 1.09 11.15
CA PRO A 37 -21.39 0.42 10.99
C PRO A 37 -20.24 1.39 10.71
N VAL A 38 -20.56 2.58 10.19
CA VAL A 38 -19.63 3.65 9.84
C VAL A 38 -20.19 4.97 10.37
N PHE A 39 -19.34 5.76 11.01
CA PHE A 39 -19.68 7.07 11.56
C PHE A 39 -18.65 8.12 11.12
N LYS A 40 -19.12 9.33 10.81
CA LYS A 40 -18.26 10.46 10.43
C LYS A 40 -18.39 11.59 11.46
N CYS A 41 -17.25 12.05 11.99
CA CYS A 41 -17.22 13.18 12.90
C CYS A 41 -17.58 14.48 12.18
N GLY A 42 -18.62 15.19 12.66
CA GLY A 42 -19.06 16.46 12.07
C GLY A 42 -18.07 17.62 12.23
N TRP A 43 -17.11 17.53 13.17
CA TRP A 43 -16.09 18.56 13.38
C TRP A 43 -14.84 18.32 12.53
N CYS A 44 -14.10 17.24 12.79
CA CYS A 44 -12.83 16.99 12.11
C CYS A 44 -13.00 16.25 10.77
N GLY A 45 -14.13 15.59 10.52
CA GLY A 45 -14.38 14.84 9.28
C GLY A 45 -13.88 13.38 9.30
N ALA A 46 -13.25 12.95 10.40
CA ALA A 46 -12.73 11.59 10.55
C ALA A 46 -13.83 10.53 10.48
N ILE A 47 -13.55 9.44 9.78
CA ILE A 47 -14.45 8.30 9.60
C ILE A 47 -14.01 7.16 10.52
N THR A 48 -14.94 6.66 11.33
CA THR A 48 -14.75 5.51 12.23
C THR A 48 -15.60 4.35 11.73
N ASP A 49 -14.98 3.18 11.55
CA ASP A 49 -15.69 1.92 11.36
C ASP A 49 -15.69 1.11 12.66
N LYS A 50 -16.75 0.31 12.89
CA LYS A 50 -16.85 -0.58 14.07
C LYS A 50 -15.99 -1.84 13.98
N TYR A 51 -15.10 -1.94 12.99
CA TYR A 51 -14.43 -3.20 12.71
C TYR A 51 -13.25 -3.44 13.66
N GLU A 52 -13.44 -4.27 14.67
CA GLU A 52 -12.34 -4.85 15.44
C GLU A 52 -11.54 -5.79 14.54
N SER A 53 -10.34 -5.37 14.13
CA SER A 53 -9.43 -6.22 13.37
C SER A 53 -8.44 -6.91 14.30
N LYS A 54 -8.36 -8.24 14.27
CA LYS A 54 -7.31 -8.99 14.98
C LYS A 54 -5.94 -8.67 14.38
N CYS A 55 -5.03 -8.16 15.19
CA CYS A 55 -3.65 -7.88 14.82
C CYS A 55 -2.81 -9.18 14.78
N ASP A 56 -2.61 -9.75 13.58
CA ASP A 56 -1.72 -10.91 13.41
C ASP A 56 -0.27 -10.47 13.20
N HIS A 57 0.38 -10.02 14.28
CA HIS A 57 1.75 -9.52 14.27
C HIS A 57 2.83 -10.61 14.17
N LYS A 58 2.52 -11.88 14.44
CA LYS A 58 3.58 -12.88 14.70
C LYS A 58 4.34 -13.34 13.45
N ASN A 59 3.77 -13.17 12.26
CA ASN A 59 4.30 -13.83 11.05
C ASN A 59 4.76 -12.88 9.94
N TYR A 60 4.69 -11.55 10.10
CA TYR A 60 5.06 -10.63 9.01
C TYR A 60 6.58 -10.64 8.73
N TRP A 61 7.42 -10.75 9.76
CA TRP A 61 8.88 -10.78 9.60
C TRP A 61 9.32 -11.98 8.74
N TRP A 62 8.77 -13.16 9.01
CA TRP A 62 9.06 -14.37 8.24
C TRP A 62 8.63 -14.24 6.77
N ARG A 63 7.44 -13.66 6.52
CA ARG A 63 6.96 -13.37 5.16
C ARG A 63 7.90 -12.40 4.45
N HIS A 64 8.37 -11.36 5.15
CA HIS A 64 9.29 -10.38 4.58
C HIS A 64 10.64 -11.02 4.22
N VAL A 65 11.24 -11.82 5.11
CA VAL A 65 12.50 -12.52 4.83
C VAL A 65 12.33 -13.48 3.65
N ARG A 66 11.26 -14.28 3.63
CA ARG A 66 10.95 -15.18 2.51
C ARG A 66 10.84 -14.41 1.19
N ASP A 67 10.08 -13.32 1.18
CA ASP A 67 9.86 -12.50 -0.01
C ASP A 67 11.18 -11.85 -0.48
N ARG A 68 12.06 -11.41 0.43
CA ARG A 68 13.41 -10.91 0.09
C ARG A 68 14.34 -12.00 -0.46
N CYS A 69 14.35 -13.18 0.15
CA CYS A 69 15.10 -14.32 -0.37
C CYS A 69 14.63 -14.71 -1.77
N PHE A 70 13.31 -14.73 -1.99
CA PHE A 70 12.72 -15.00 -3.31
C PHE A 70 13.18 -13.98 -4.36
N VAL A 71 13.20 -12.69 -4.02
CA VAL A 71 13.68 -11.62 -4.90
C VAL A 71 15.16 -11.81 -5.24
N CYS A 72 16.02 -12.14 -4.26
CA CYS A 72 17.43 -12.40 -4.53
C CYS A 72 17.63 -13.59 -5.48
N VAL A 73 16.88 -14.68 -5.29
CA VAL A 73 16.89 -15.83 -6.20
C VAL A 73 16.42 -15.43 -7.59
N LEU A 74 15.36 -14.61 -7.69
CA LEU A 74 14.84 -14.14 -8.97
C LEU A 74 15.85 -13.25 -9.71
N ILE A 75 16.56 -12.36 -9.01
CA ILE A 75 17.65 -11.56 -9.59
C ILE A 75 18.75 -12.47 -10.11
N GLY A 76 19.18 -13.46 -9.32
CA GLY A 76 20.18 -14.44 -9.76
C GLY A 76 19.73 -15.20 -11.01
N PHE A 77 18.48 -15.62 -11.06
CA PHE A 77 17.89 -16.28 -12.23
C PHE A 77 17.84 -15.35 -13.46
N ILE A 78 17.44 -14.09 -13.29
CA ILE A 78 17.42 -13.09 -14.37
C ILE A 78 18.84 -12.88 -14.93
N LEU A 79 19.84 -12.73 -14.06
CA LEU A 79 21.23 -12.58 -14.48
C LEU A 79 21.74 -13.82 -15.22
N PHE A 80 21.40 -15.02 -14.74
CA PHE A 80 21.74 -16.27 -15.41
C PHE A 80 21.14 -16.34 -16.83
N VAL A 81 19.86 -15.98 -17.00
CA VAL A 81 19.19 -15.95 -18.30
C VAL A 81 19.84 -14.91 -19.23
N ILE A 82 20.20 -13.73 -18.72
CA ILE A 82 20.89 -12.69 -19.51
C ILE A 82 22.26 -13.20 -19.97
N CYS A 83 23.08 -13.73 -19.06
CA CYS A 83 24.41 -14.23 -19.40
C CYS A 83 24.35 -15.43 -20.36
N GLY A 84 23.44 -16.37 -20.13
CA GLY A 84 23.25 -17.54 -20.99
C GLY A 84 22.71 -17.16 -22.37
N GLY A 85 21.76 -16.24 -22.44
CA GLY A 85 21.22 -15.70 -23.69
C GLY A 85 22.29 -15.00 -24.52
N VAL A 86 23.08 -14.12 -23.90
CA VAL A 86 24.22 -13.46 -24.56
C VAL A 86 25.21 -14.50 -25.08
N TRP A 87 25.58 -15.49 -24.27
CA TRP A 87 26.52 -16.54 -24.68
C TRP A 87 26.02 -17.37 -25.87
N ALA A 88 24.73 -17.74 -25.88
CA ALA A 88 24.14 -18.55 -26.95
C ALA A 88 23.98 -17.76 -28.27
N VAL A 89 23.62 -16.48 -28.18
CA VAL A 89 23.33 -15.63 -29.34
C VAL A 89 24.61 -15.01 -29.95
N TYR A 90 25.64 -14.80 -29.13
CA TYR A 90 26.93 -14.22 -29.53
C TYR A 90 27.54 -14.84 -30.80
N PRO A 91 27.74 -16.17 -30.91
CA PRO A 91 28.38 -16.74 -32.10
C PRO A 91 27.55 -16.58 -33.37
N VAL A 92 26.21 -16.57 -33.27
CA VAL A 92 25.30 -16.45 -34.41
C VAL A 92 25.34 -15.03 -34.98
N ILE A 93 25.19 -14.01 -34.14
CA ILE A 93 25.12 -12.62 -34.64
C ILE A 93 26.48 -12.17 -35.21
N PHE A 94 27.58 -12.52 -34.55
CA PHE A 94 28.92 -12.17 -35.04
C PHE A 94 29.29 -12.89 -36.35
N SER A 95 28.63 -14.02 -36.66
CA SER A 95 28.81 -14.71 -37.95
C SER A 95 28.15 -13.99 -39.14
N ILE A 96 27.13 -13.15 -38.90
CA ILE A 96 26.43 -12.40 -39.94
C ILE A 96 27.15 -11.09 -40.24
N SER A 97 27.40 -10.29 -39.20
CA SER A 97 28.08 -9.00 -39.35
C SER A 97 28.62 -8.52 -38.01
N PHE A 98 29.91 -8.18 -37.98
CA PHE A 98 30.58 -7.68 -36.78
C PHE A 98 29.96 -6.37 -36.27
N PHE A 99 29.65 -5.43 -37.16
CA PHE A 99 29.07 -4.13 -36.77
C PHE A 99 27.65 -4.27 -36.22
N CYS A 100 26.83 -5.09 -36.87
CA CYS A 100 25.48 -5.42 -36.41
C CYS A 100 25.54 -6.13 -35.04
N GLY A 101 26.48 -7.07 -34.85
CA GLY A 101 26.71 -7.74 -33.58
C GLY A 101 27.04 -6.81 -32.42
N ILE A 102 27.96 -5.86 -32.62
CA ILE A 102 28.29 -4.86 -31.59
C ILE A 102 27.08 -3.98 -31.28
N PHE A 103 26.33 -3.54 -32.29
CA PHE A 103 25.14 -2.73 -32.09
C PHE A 103 24.05 -3.46 -31.29
N HIS A 104 23.71 -4.71 -31.65
CA HIS A 104 22.70 -5.49 -30.92
C HIS A 104 23.15 -5.87 -29.51
N LEU A 105 24.43 -6.18 -29.31
CA LEU A 105 24.97 -6.49 -27.98
C LEU A 105 24.93 -5.27 -27.07
N THR A 106 25.28 -4.08 -27.57
CA THR A 106 25.25 -2.84 -26.78
C THR A 106 23.83 -2.44 -26.39
N ILE A 107 22.87 -2.46 -27.33
CA ILE A 107 21.46 -2.16 -27.03
C ILE A 107 20.87 -3.15 -26.03
N THR A 108 21.04 -4.45 -26.27
CA THR A 108 20.54 -5.50 -25.36
C THR A 108 21.19 -5.38 -23.98
N GLY A 109 22.49 -5.06 -23.93
CA GLY A 109 23.20 -4.76 -22.68
C GLY A 109 22.56 -3.61 -21.91
N ILE A 110 22.35 -2.46 -22.56
CA ILE A 110 21.73 -1.27 -21.94
C ILE A 110 20.31 -1.57 -21.44
N LEU A 111 19.49 -2.24 -22.26
CA LEU A 111 18.11 -2.62 -21.90
C LEU A 111 18.08 -3.60 -20.72
N SER A 112 19.00 -4.58 -20.71
CA SER A 112 19.09 -5.56 -19.61
C SER A 112 19.49 -4.90 -18.29
N ILE A 113 20.51 -4.02 -18.31
CA ILE A 113 20.95 -3.26 -17.13
C ILE A 113 19.81 -2.37 -16.63
N THR A 114 19.15 -1.65 -17.53
CA THR A 114 18.02 -0.78 -17.19
C THR A 114 16.89 -1.59 -16.56
N THR A 115 16.56 -2.76 -17.10
CA THR A 115 15.53 -3.65 -16.57
C THR A 115 15.86 -4.13 -15.16
N VAL A 116 17.10 -4.59 -14.92
CA VAL A 116 17.56 -5.04 -13.60
C VAL A 116 17.55 -3.88 -12.60
N LEU A 117 17.98 -2.68 -13.00
CA LEU A 117 17.94 -1.49 -12.16
C LEU A 117 16.51 -1.09 -11.80
N LEU A 118 15.58 -1.09 -12.76
CA LEU A 118 14.18 -0.77 -12.50
C LEU A 118 13.50 -1.81 -11.60
N PHE A 119 13.79 -3.10 -11.81
CA PHE A 119 13.31 -4.18 -10.95
C PHE A 119 13.81 -4.00 -9.51
N THR A 120 15.12 -3.79 -9.33
CA THR A 120 15.73 -3.60 -8.00
C THR A 120 15.21 -2.33 -7.31
N LEU A 121 15.06 -1.21 -8.04
CA LEU A 121 14.44 -0.01 -7.50
C LEU A 121 13.01 -0.26 -7.03
N THR A 122 12.22 -0.98 -7.81
CA THR A 122 10.83 -1.32 -7.45
C THR A 122 10.77 -2.23 -6.22
N ALA A 123 11.63 -3.25 -6.18
CA ALA A 123 11.70 -4.22 -5.09
C ALA A 123 12.18 -3.58 -3.77
N LEU A 124 13.19 -2.71 -3.82
CA LEU A 124 13.88 -2.22 -2.62
C LEU A 124 13.37 -0.87 -2.11
N ARG A 125 12.81 0.00 -2.98
CA ARG A 125 12.24 1.27 -2.55
C ARG A 125 10.99 1.07 -1.72
N SER A 126 10.75 1.97 -0.78
CA SER A 126 9.47 2.03 -0.06
C SER A 126 8.31 2.17 -1.05
N ALA A 127 7.21 1.45 -0.80
CA ALA A 127 5.98 1.60 -1.58
C ALA A 127 5.26 2.94 -1.32
N GLY A 128 5.68 3.67 -0.29
CA GLY A 128 5.11 4.96 0.11
C GLY A 128 4.41 4.84 1.45
N THR A 129 4.71 5.78 2.35
CA THR A 129 4.06 5.88 3.66
C THR A 129 3.00 6.97 3.64
N PRO A 130 1.84 6.78 4.30
CA PRO A 130 0.89 7.87 4.47
C PRO A 130 1.54 9.05 5.21
N PRO A 131 1.09 10.29 4.96
CA PRO A 131 1.61 11.46 5.65
C PRO A 131 1.42 11.33 7.16
N LEU A 132 2.40 11.79 7.93
CA LEU A 132 2.24 11.94 9.37
C LEU A 132 1.36 13.16 9.61
N ILE A 133 0.30 12.97 10.38
CA ILE A 133 -0.64 14.01 10.76
C ILE A 133 -0.84 13.95 12.28
N GLU A 134 -1.09 15.11 12.90
CA GLU A 134 -1.51 15.16 14.30
C GLU A 134 -2.97 14.70 14.42
N TRP A 135 -3.25 13.95 15.47
CA TRP A 135 -4.57 13.40 15.78
C TRP A 135 -4.69 13.11 17.28
N GLY A 136 -5.90 12.82 17.74
CA GLY A 136 -6.18 12.40 19.11
C GLY A 136 -6.45 13.54 20.11
N GLY A 137 -6.50 14.80 19.67
CA GLY A 137 -6.71 15.92 20.59
C GLY A 137 -7.32 17.17 19.96
N TYR A 138 -8.35 17.70 20.61
CA TYR A 138 -8.79 19.07 20.42
C TYR A 138 -7.94 19.98 21.35
N PRO A 139 -7.48 21.17 20.91
CA PRO A 139 -7.77 21.83 19.63
C PRO A 139 -6.75 21.53 18.50
N ALA A 140 -5.78 20.63 18.70
CA ALA A 140 -4.74 20.34 17.70
C ALA A 140 -5.32 19.95 16.32
N VAL A 141 -6.46 19.25 16.31
CA VAL A 141 -7.20 18.94 15.07
C VAL A 141 -8.29 19.97 14.79
N GLY A 142 -8.03 20.82 13.79
CA GLY A 142 -8.98 21.80 13.28
C GLY A 142 -10.20 21.22 12.55
N LYS A 143 -11.16 22.09 12.24
CA LYS A 143 -12.39 21.75 11.50
C LYS A 143 -12.04 21.18 10.11
N LYS A 144 -12.62 20.03 9.76
CA LYS A 144 -12.40 19.29 8.49
C LYS A 144 -10.95 18.88 8.19
N GLN A 145 -10.03 18.92 9.17
CA GLN A 145 -8.62 18.54 8.96
C GLN A 145 -8.43 17.04 8.66
N LEU A 146 -9.36 16.18 9.11
CA LEU A 146 -9.34 14.73 8.93
C LEU A 146 -10.44 14.26 7.98
N GLU A 147 -10.87 15.13 7.07
CA GLU A 147 -11.92 14.80 6.11
C GLU A 147 -11.52 13.57 5.27
N ASN A 148 -12.38 12.55 5.31
CA ASN A 148 -12.19 11.26 4.62
C ASN A 148 -10.99 10.43 5.12
N TYR A 149 -10.37 10.82 6.24
CA TYR A 149 -9.43 9.92 6.90
C TYR A 149 -10.19 8.81 7.61
N THR A 150 -9.61 7.61 7.56
CA THR A 150 -10.07 6.43 8.31
C THR A 150 -9.02 6.06 9.36
N PHE A 151 -9.33 5.10 10.23
CA PHE A 151 -8.36 4.59 11.19
C PHE A 151 -7.86 3.21 10.76
N CYS A 152 -6.55 2.97 10.85
CA CYS A 152 -6.01 1.63 10.67
C CYS A 152 -5.85 0.95 12.04
N HIS A 153 -6.71 -0.03 12.33
CA HIS A 153 -6.65 -0.82 13.56
C HIS A 153 -5.39 -1.69 13.68
N TYR A 154 -4.80 -2.12 12.56
CA TYR A 154 -3.55 -2.91 12.57
C TYR A 154 -2.31 -2.08 12.90
N CYS A 155 -2.27 -0.82 12.45
CA CYS A 155 -1.13 0.07 12.68
C CYS A 155 -1.38 1.10 13.79
N SER A 156 -2.58 1.10 14.38
CA SER A 156 -3.06 2.06 15.37
C SER A 156 -2.77 3.52 15.00
N LYS A 157 -3.05 3.88 13.74
CA LYS A 157 -2.76 5.23 13.21
C LYS A 157 -3.79 5.68 12.16
N PRO A 158 -3.91 6.99 11.93
CA PRO A 158 -4.72 7.54 10.86
C PRO A 158 -4.28 7.01 9.50
N LYS A 159 -5.28 6.74 8.68
CA LYS A 159 -5.15 6.23 7.33
C LYS A 159 -5.72 7.29 6.41
N SER A 160 -4.82 7.99 5.72
CA SER A 160 -5.20 9.01 4.73
C SER A 160 -6.06 8.39 3.61
N PRO A 161 -6.81 9.20 2.85
CA PRO A 161 -7.50 8.73 1.66
C PRO A 161 -6.56 7.94 0.75
N ARG A 162 -7.08 6.87 0.12
CA ARG A 162 -6.35 5.97 -0.78
C ARG A 162 -5.18 5.18 -0.18
N THR A 163 -4.88 5.33 1.11
CA THR A 163 -3.96 4.42 1.81
C THR A 163 -4.63 3.07 2.02
N HIS A 164 -3.90 1.96 2.03
CA HIS A 164 -4.40 0.64 2.44
C HIS A 164 -3.38 -0.09 3.32
N HIS A 165 -3.85 -0.92 4.24
CA HIS A 165 -2.98 -1.74 5.07
C HIS A 165 -2.64 -3.05 4.33
N CYS A 166 -1.37 -3.27 4.04
CA CYS A 166 -0.89 -4.54 3.51
C CYS A 166 -0.59 -5.50 4.66
N ARG A 167 -1.38 -6.57 4.80
CA ARG A 167 -1.15 -7.61 5.82
C ARG A 167 0.16 -8.38 5.62
N THR A 168 0.66 -8.45 4.38
CA THR A 168 1.91 -9.15 4.08
C THR A 168 3.11 -8.33 4.54
N CYS A 169 3.12 -7.04 4.24
CA CYS A 169 4.20 -6.13 4.66
C CYS A 169 4.04 -5.61 6.09
N GLY A 170 2.83 -5.69 6.68
CA GLY A 170 2.54 -5.19 8.02
C GLY A 170 2.50 -3.66 8.12
N ILE A 171 2.32 -2.95 6.99
CA ILE A 171 2.36 -1.49 6.93
C ILE A 171 1.19 -0.92 6.12
N CYS A 172 0.80 0.31 6.46
CA CYS A 172 -0.05 1.13 5.60
C CYS A 172 0.76 1.72 4.45
N VAL A 173 0.29 1.52 3.23
CA VAL A 173 0.91 2.01 1.99
C VAL A 173 0.00 3.07 1.35
N LEU A 174 0.57 4.24 1.04
CA LEU A 174 -0.14 5.33 0.36
C LEU A 174 -0.37 4.99 -1.12
N ASP A 175 -1.56 5.28 -1.64
CA ASP A 175 -1.99 4.89 -2.99
C ASP A 175 -1.61 3.44 -3.32
N MET A 176 -1.86 2.54 -2.36
CA MET A 176 -1.53 1.13 -2.53
C MET A 176 -2.31 0.55 -3.69
N ASP A 177 -1.60 -0.02 -4.65
CA ASP A 177 -2.18 -0.81 -5.72
C ASP A 177 -2.29 -2.27 -5.27
N HIS A 178 -1.15 -2.94 -5.10
CA HIS A 178 -1.13 -4.35 -4.65
C HIS A 178 0.19 -4.74 -3.94
N HIS A 179 0.17 -5.89 -3.26
CA HIS A 179 1.39 -6.59 -2.84
C HIS A 179 1.82 -7.54 -3.94
N CYS A 180 3.02 -7.38 -4.48
CA CYS A 180 3.53 -8.26 -5.53
C CYS A 180 4.61 -9.20 -4.95
N PRO A 181 4.34 -10.52 -4.89
CA PRO A 181 5.32 -11.49 -4.39
C PRO A 181 6.60 -11.52 -5.23
N PHE A 182 6.52 -11.21 -6.53
CA PHE A 182 7.68 -11.27 -7.44
C PHE A 182 8.73 -10.20 -7.15
N ILE A 183 8.30 -8.99 -6.76
CA ILE A 183 9.21 -7.93 -6.31
C ILE A 183 9.43 -7.98 -4.79
N GLY A 184 8.73 -8.88 -4.08
CA GLY A 184 8.78 -9.01 -2.62
C GLY A 184 8.40 -7.73 -1.87
N ASN A 185 7.51 -6.91 -2.45
CA ASN A 185 7.20 -5.57 -1.96
C ASN A 185 5.79 -5.13 -2.43
N CYS A 186 5.24 -4.11 -1.79
CA CYS A 186 4.05 -3.43 -2.28
C CYS A 186 4.39 -2.50 -3.46
N VAL A 187 3.43 -2.33 -4.35
CA VAL A 187 3.39 -1.24 -5.32
C VAL A 187 2.47 -0.16 -4.78
N GLY A 188 2.98 1.05 -4.62
CA GLY A 188 2.24 2.20 -4.13
C GLY A 188 2.83 3.52 -4.61
N ALA A 189 2.39 4.64 -4.01
CA ALA A 189 2.71 5.99 -4.45
C ALA A 189 4.19 6.22 -4.80
N ALA A 190 5.12 5.70 -3.99
CA ALA A 190 6.54 6.03 -4.11
C ALA A 190 7.33 5.16 -5.10
N ASN A 191 6.83 3.98 -5.47
CA ASN A 191 7.52 3.06 -6.38
C ASN A 191 6.70 2.65 -7.62
N HIS A 192 5.45 3.09 -7.73
CA HIS A 192 4.57 2.78 -8.87
C HIS A 192 5.21 3.15 -10.22
N GLN A 193 5.85 4.32 -10.32
CA GLN A 193 6.55 4.72 -11.55
C GLN A 193 7.67 3.76 -11.97
N HIS A 194 8.42 3.22 -11.00
CA HIS A 194 9.50 2.26 -11.28
C HIS A 194 8.93 0.93 -11.72
N PHE A 195 7.81 0.49 -11.13
CA PHE A 195 7.12 -0.73 -11.53
C PHE A 195 6.62 -0.64 -12.97
N ILE A 196 5.95 0.45 -13.35
CA ILE A 196 5.48 0.66 -14.73
C ILE A 196 6.65 0.73 -15.71
N ALA A 197 7.71 1.48 -15.38
CA ALA A 197 8.91 1.56 -16.22
C ALA A 197 9.58 0.18 -16.39
N PHE A 198 9.63 -0.63 -15.33
CA PHE A 198 10.13 -2.01 -15.38
C PHE A 198 9.32 -2.86 -16.37
N LEU A 199 7.98 -2.83 -16.31
CA LEU A 199 7.13 -3.59 -17.22
C LEU A 199 7.34 -3.18 -18.69
N ILE A 200 7.46 -1.87 -18.95
CA ILE A 200 7.76 -1.35 -20.29
C ILE A 200 9.15 -1.82 -20.75
N SER A 201 10.15 -1.75 -19.87
CA SER A 201 11.52 -2.19 -20.19
C SER A 201 11.58 -3.67 -20.54
N VAL A 202 10.84 -4.52 -19.83
CA VAL A 202 10.70 -5.96 -20.16
C VAL A 202 10.05 -6.13 -21.53
N LEU A 203 8.95 -5.44 -21.81
CA LEU A 203 8.27 -5.51 -23.11
C LEU A 203 9.18 -5.10 -24.27
N VAL A 204 9.91 -3.99 -24.13
CA VAL A 204 10.86 -3.53 -25.15
C VAL A 204 11.99 -4.54 -25.32
N SER A 205 12.52 -5.09 -24.22
CA SER A 205 13.58 -6.11 -24.27
C SER A 205 13.12 -7.38 -24.99
N THR A 206 11.89 -7.86 -24.73
CA THR A 206 11.38 -9.06 -25.40
C THR A 206 11.08 -8.81 -26.88
N MET A 207 10.55 -7.64 -27.24
CA MET A 207 10.37 -7.28 -28.65
C MET A 207 11.71 -7.21 -29.41
N MET A 208 12.75 -6.66 -28.79
CA MET A 208 14.10 -6.62 -29.38
C MET A 208 14.70 -8.02 -29.61
N LEU A 209 14.43 -8.97 -28.72
CA LEU A 209 14.86 -10.37 -28.89
C LEU A 209 14.09 -11.12 -29.98
N LEU A 210 12.83 -10.74 -30.26
CA LEU A 210 12.01 -11.39 -31.30
C LEU A 210 12.25 -10.84 -32.70
N LEU A 211 12.73 -9.60 -32.81
CA LEU A 211 13.03 -8.93 -34.09
C LEU A 211 14.38 -9.35 -34.68
N HIS A 212 15.12 -10.22 -34.00
CA HIS A 212 16.50 -10.58 -34.32
C HIS A 212 16.71 -12.10 -34.27
#